data_AF-A0A9Q3PDY9-F1
#
_entry.id   AF-A0A9Q3PDY9-F1
#
_cell.length_a   1.000
_cell.length_b   1.000
_cell.length_c   1.000
_cell.angle_alpha   90.00
_cell.angle_beta   90.00
_cell.angle_gamma   90.00
#
_symmetry.space_group_name_H-M   'P 1'
#
loop_
_entity.id
_entity.type
_entity.pdbx_description
1 polymer ?
#
loop_
_entity_poly.entity_id
_entity_poly.type
_entity_poly.pdbx_seq_one_letter_code
_entity_poly.pdbx_strand_id
1 'polypeptide(L)'
;MVAKISAEEQGSILKQLVEALVAIQVSFSIFEMPRLHQVLQQLAPNFVWPKRRLRATTASQLYFERKQKLIYEVANLPSETPLCGAIDCWTTKDQTESYLAIVLQWINPNNYVF
;
A
#
# COMPACT_ATOMS: atom_id res chain seq x y z
N MET A 1 3.36 16.76 31.57
CA MET A 1 3.69 15.36 31.26
C MET A 1 3.07 15.03 29.92
N VAL A 2 3.88 14.75 28.89
CA VAL A 2 3.35 14.31 27.59
C VAL A 2 3.03 12.82 27.72
N ALA A 3 1.78 12.44 27.52
CA ALA A 3 1.34 11.04 27.64
C ALA A 3 2.16 10.13 26.71
N LYS A 4 2.64 9.00 27.24
CA LYS A 4 3.26 7.96 26.41
C LYS A 4 2.18 7.34 25.54
N ILE A 5 2.41 7.35 24.23
CA ILE A 5 1.55 6.67 23.25
C ILE A 5 1.64 5.17 23.52
N SER A 6 0.49 4.50 23.65
CA SER A 6 0.42 3.05 23.83
C SER A 6 0.91 2.30 22.58
N ALA A 7 1.28 1.03 22.71
CA ALA A 7 1.71 0.22 21.57
C ALA A 7 0.59 0.05 20.52
N GLU A 8 -0.67 0.03 20.97
CA GLU A 8 -1.85 -0.05 20.12
C GLU A 8 -2.05 1.24 19.31
N GLU A 9 -1.97 2.40 19.97
CA GLU A 9 -2.02 3.70 19.29
C GLU A 9 -0.85 3.88 18.30
N GLN A 10 0.36 3.41 18.64
CA GLN A 10 1.50 3.42 17.70
C GLN A 10 1.23 2.55 16.47
N GLY A 11 0.62 1.37 16.65
CA GLY A 11 0.22 0.51 15.54
C GLY A 11 -0.83 1.16 14.64
N SER A 12 -1.83 1.83 15.23
CA SER A 12 -2.87 2.56 14.49
C SER A 12 -2.30 3.73 13.69
N ILE A 13 -1.42 4.55 14.29
CA ILE A 13 -0.76 5.66 13.59
C ILE A 13 0.10 5.14 12.44
N LEU A 14 0.84 4.05 12.64
CA LEU A 14 1.63 3.44 11.57
C LEU A 14 0.75 2.97 10.41
N LYS A 15 -0.38 2.31 10.69
CA LYS A 15 -1.32 1.88 9.65
C LYS A 15 -1.82 3.07 8.84
N GLN A 16 -2.29 4.12 9.50
CA GLN A 16 -2.77 5.34 8.83
C GLN A 16 -1.68 6.02 7.99
N LEU A 17 -0.45 6.09 8.50
CA LEU A 17 0.68 6.65 7.76
C LEU A 17 1.00 5.84 6.50
N VAL A 18 1.03 4.50 6.60
CA VAL A 18 1.27 3.64 5.42
C VAL A 18 0.13 3.79 4.43
N GLU A 19 -1.13 3.82 4.88
CA GLU A 19 -2.29 4.02 4.01
C GLU A 19 -2.24 5.36 3.26
N ALA A 20 -1.91 6.45 3.96
CA ALA A 20 -1.75 7.77 3.37
C ALA A 20 -0.65 7.79 2.30
N LEU A 21 0.53 7.20 2.61
CA LEU A 21 1.65 7.12 1.67
C LEU A 21 1.33 6.29 0.42
N VAL A 22 0.58 5.20 0.58
CA VAL A 22 0.10 4.39 -0.56
C VAL A 22 -0.92 5.18 -1.39
N ALA A 23 -1.82 5.95 -0.78
CA ALA A 23 -2.80 6.76 -1.49
C ALA A 23 -2.14 7.83 -2.39
N ILE A 24 -1.02 8.41 -1.96
CA ILE A 24 -0.23 9.38 -2.73
C ILE A 24 0.84 8.73 -3.61
N GLN A 25 0.85 7.39 -3.74
CA GLN A 25 1.78 6.62 -4.58
C GLN A 25 3.27 6.88 -4.31
N VAL A 26 3.63 7.14 -3.05
CA VAL A 26 5.02 7.42 -2.69
C VAL A 26 5.79 6.12 -2.41
N SER A 27 7.05 6.08 -2.86
CA SER A 27 7.97 4.98 -2.56
C SER A 27 8.15 4.77 -1.06
N PHE A 28 8.24 3.51 -0.63
CA PHE A 28 8.57 3.14 0.75
C PHE A 28 9.91 3.71 1.26
N SER A 29 10.80 4.15 0.35
CA SER A 29 12.04 4.85 0.72
C SER A 29 11.79 6.17 1.46
N ILE A 30 10.58 6.74 1.39
CA ILE A 30 10.23 7.94 2.17
C ILE A 30 10.42 7.73 3.67
N PHE A 31 10.24 6.50 4.16
CA PHE A 31 10.47 6.15 5.57
C PHE A 31 11.94 6.18 6.00
N GLU A 32 12.86 6.40 5.05
CA GLU A 32 14.30 6.50 5.27
C GLU A 32 14.79 7.95 5.13
N MET A 33 13.91 8.90 4.80
CA MET A 33 14.26 10.31 4.65
C MET A 33 14.50 10.98 6.02
N PRO A 34 15.72 11.47 6.32
CA PRO A 34 16.03 12.05 7.63
C PRO A 34 15.19 13.28 7.96
N ARG A 35 14.85 14.10 6.96
CA ARG A 35 14.02 15.29 7.16
C ARG A 35 12.59 14.95 7.60
N LEU A 36 12.01 13.87 7.07
CA LEU A 36 10.69 13.43 7.50
C LEU A 36 10.71 12.98 8.95
N HIS A 37 11.78 12.29 9.37
CA HIS A 37 11.94 11.87 10.77
C HIS A 37 12.01 13.08 11.69
N GLN A 38 12.77 14.11 11.31
CA GLN A 38 12.89 15.35 12.09
C GLN A 38 11.53 16.07 12.22
N VAL A 39 10.80 16.22 11.12
CA VAL A 39 9.47 16.87 11.13
C VAL A 39 8.51 16.08 12.02
N LEU A 40 8.46 14.76 11.89
CA LEU A 40 7.56 13.93 12.69
C LEU A 40 7.95 13.88 14.16
N GLN A 41 9.25 13.94 14.50
CA GLN A 41 9.71 14.07 15.88
C GLN A 41 9.34 15.43 16.50
N GLN A 42 9.30 16.51 15.72
CA GLN A 42 8.83 17.81 16.20
C GLN A 42 7.32 17.83 16.44
N LEU A 43 6.55 17.21 15.54
CA LEU A 43 5.09 17.14 15.66
C LEU A 43 4.63 16.14 16.73
N ALA A 44 5.35 15.03 16.88
CA ALA A 44 5.04 13.95 17.81
C ALA A 44 6.33 13.43 18.47
N PRO A 45 6.82 14.10 19.53
CA PRO A 45 8.08 13.75 20.21
C PRO A 45 8.10 12.34 20.81
N ASN A 46 6.92 11.81 21.12
CA ASN A 46 6.74 10.46 21.69
C ASN A 46 6.53 9.38 20.62
N PHE A 47 6.53 9.74 19.34
CA PHE A 47 6.37 8.78 18.26
C PHE A 47 7.68 7.99 18.07
N VAL A 48 7.60 6.69 18.32
CA VAL A 48 8.73 5.78 18.10
C VAL A 48 8.71 5.34 16.64
N TRP A 49 9.78 5.62 15.92
CA TRP A 49 9.90 5.21 14.53
C TRP A 49 9.88 3.67 14.43
N PRO A 50 8.96 3.09 13.65
CA PRO A 50 8.87 1.64 13.56
C PRO A 50 10.09 1.07 12.83
N LYS A 51 10.60 -0.04 13.36
CA LYS A 51 11.69 -0.80 12.72
C LYS A 51 11.30 -1.19 11.30
N ARG A 52 12.28 -1.23 10.38
CA ARG A 52 12.08 -1.60 8.96
C ARG A 52 11.23 -2.87 8.78
N ARG A 53 11.48 -3.90 9.59
CA ARG A 53 10.71 -5.15 9.58
C ARG A 53 9.22 -4.92 9.84
N LEU A 54 8.87 -4.13 10.85
CA LEU A 54 7.48 -3.84 11.19
C LEU A 54 6.78 -3.09 10.04
N ARG A 55 7.45 -2.09 9.44
CA ARG A 55 6.92 -1.36 8.27
C ARG A 55 6.65 -2.31 7.09
N ALA A 56 7.59 -3.20 6.79
CA ALA A 56 7.44 -4.18 5.72
C ALA A 56 6.28 -5.16 6.01
N THR A 57 6.15 -5.64 7.24
CA THR A 57 5.03 -6.49 7.64
C THR A 57 3.69 -5.77 7.48
N THR A 58 3.57 -4.52 7.94
CA THR A 58 2.35 -3.71 7.81
C THR A 58 2.00 -3.45 6.35
N ALA A 59 2.99 -3.15 5.50
CA ALA A 59 2.81 -2.98 4.07
C ALA A 59 2.30 -4.26 3.40
N SER A 60 2.90 -5.40 3.73
CA SER A 60 2.47 -6.71 3.22
C SER A 60 1.05 -7.05 3.68
N GLN A 61 0.72 -6.80 4.95
CA GLN A 61 -0.64 -7.01 5.47
C GLN A 61 -1.67 -6.17 4.70
N LEU A 62 -1.41 -4.87 4.52
CA LEU A 62 -2.27 -3.99 3.72
C LEU A 62 -2.41 -4.48 2.27
N TYR A 63 -1.33 -4.96 1.66
CA TYR A 63 -1.38 -5.55 0.33
C TYR A 63 -2.28 -6.79 0.30
N PHE A 64 -2.13 -7.71 1.26
CA PHE A 64 -2.97 -8.90 1.33
C PHE A 64 -4.44 -8.58 1.58
N GLU A 65 -4.75 -7.66 2.50
CA GLU A 65 -6.11 -7.19 2.78
C GLU A 65 -6.77 -6.61 1.50
N ARG A 66 -6.06 -5.71 0.81
CA ARG A 66 -6.56 -5.12 -0.45
C ARG A 66 -6.69 -6.15 -1.56
N LYS A 67 -5.73 -7.06 -1.69
CA LYS A 67 -5.78 -8.14 -2.68
C LYS A 67 -6.98 -9.05 -2.45
N GLN A 68 -7.26 -9.45 -1.20
CA GLN A 68 -8.43 -10.26 -0.87
C GLN A 68 -9.73 -9.54 -1.22
N LYS A 69 -9.82 -8.24 -0.93
CA LYS A 69 -10.96 -7.40 -1.34
C LYS A 69 -11.16 -7.41 -2.86
N LEU A 70 -10.09 -7.20 -3.63
CA LEU A 70 -10.16 -7.24 -5.09
C LEU A 70 -10.55 -8.62 -5.63
N ILE A 71 -10.02 -9.72 -5.05
CA ILE A 71 -10.41 -11.08 -5.43
C ILE A 71 -11.92 -11.27 -5.21
N TYR A 72 -12.42 -10.84 -4.05
CA TYR A 72 -13.85 -10.90 -3.75
C TYR A 72 -14.67 -10.07 -4.73
N GLU A 73 -14.26 -8.83 -5.01
CA GLU A 73 -14.93 -7.96 -5.97
C GLU A 73 -15.00 -8.59 -7.36
N VAL A 74 -13.88 -9.10 -7.88
CA VAL A 74 -13.80 -9.75 -9.20
C VAL A 74 -14.66 -11.01 -9.24
N ALA A 75 -14.64 -11.84 -8.20
CA ALA A 75 -15.43 -13.07 -8.13
C ALA A 75 -16.94 -12.83 -8.09
N ASN A 76 -17.37 -11.64 -7.67
CA ASN A 76 -18.78 -11.25 -7.59
C ASN A 76 -19.20 -10.27 -8.69
N LEU A 77 -18.38 -10.09 -9.73
CA LEU A 77 -18.80 -9.30 -10.89
C LEU A 77 -19.98 -9.98 -11.61
N PRO A 78 -20.98 -9.20 -12.07
CA PRO A 78 -22.02 -9.72 -12.95
C PRO A 78 -21.39 -10.43 -14.16
N SER A 79 -22.01 -11.52 -14.62
CA SER A 79 -21.52 -12.33 -15.75
C SER A 79 -21.38 -11.56 -17.06
N GLU A 80 -22.14 -10.48 -17.21
CA GLU A 80 -22.12 -9.56 -18.35
C GLU A 80 -20.97 -8.54 -18.28
N THR A 81 -20.25 -8.46 -17.16
CA THR A 81 -19.18 -7.47 -16.98
C THR A 81 -17.97 -7.86 -17.83
N PRO A 82 -17.58 -7.01 -18.81
CA PRO A 82 -16.41 -7.30 -19.61
C PRO A 82 -15.15 -7.24 -18.74
N LEU A 83 -14.34 -8.29 -18.81
CA LEU A 83 -13.02 -8.41 -18.20
C LEU A 83 -11.97 -8.41 -19.29
N CYS A 84 -11.01 -7.49 -19.19
CA CYS A 84 -9.88 -7.40 -20.10
C CYS A 84 -8.58 -7.73 -19.35
N GLY A 85 -7.78 -8.62 -19.93
CA GLY A 85 -6.42 -8.89 -19.46
C GLY A 85 -5.42 -8.13 -20.34
N ALA A 86 -4.50 -7.41 -19.72
CA ALA A 86 -3.30 -6.91 -20.38
C ALA A 86 -2.09 -7.68 -19.88
N ILE A 87 -1.23 -8.09 -20.80
CA ILE A 87 0.01 -8.79 -20.52
C ILE A 87 1.13 -7.96 -21.10
N ASP A 88 2.12 -7.65 -20.28
CA ASP A 88 3.33 -6.97 -20.70
C ASP A 88 4.56 -7.79 -20.28
N CYS A 89 5.53 -7.88 -21.18
CA CYS A 89 6.74 -8.66 -20.99
C CYS A 89 7.94 -7.82 -21.39
N TRP A 90 8.92 -7.68 -20.51
CA TRP A 90 10.16 -6.98 -20.83
C TRP A 90 11.37 -7.64 -20.20
N THR A 91 12.52 -7.37 -20.78
CA THR A 91 13.83 -7.70 -20.23
C THR A 91 14.58 -6.41 -19.95
N THR A 92 15.48 -6.41 -18.97
CA THR A 92 16.37 -5.26 -18.72
C THR A 92 17.66 -5.46 -19.50
N LYS A 93 18.30 -4.36 -19.95
CA LYS A 93 19.53 -4.41 -20.76
C LYS A 93 20.69 -5.13 -20.09
N ASP A 94 20.63 -5.24 -18.76
CA ASP A 94 21.78 -5.57 -17.93
C ASP A 94 21.61 -6.91 -17.17
N GLN A 95 20.50 -7.66 -17.39
CA GLN A 95 20.20 -8.87 -16.60
C GLN A 95 19.64 -10.05 -17.39
N THR A 96 19.89 -11.26 -16.86
CA THR A 96 19.34 -12.57 -17.26
C THR A 96 17.88 -12.78 -16.86
N GLU A 97 17.22 -11.76 -16.31
CA GLU A 97 15.85 -11.85 -15.81
C GLU A 97 14.86 -11.34 -16.85
N SER A 98 13.72 -12.03 -16.95
CA SER A 98 12.57 -11.62 -17.76
C SER A 98 11.39 -11.34 -16.83
N TYR A 99 10.72 -10.23 -17.07
CA TYR A 99 9.58 -9.79 -16.28
C TYR A 99 8.29 -10.03 -17.05
N LEU A 100 7.26 -10.46 -16.32
CA LEU A 100 5.89 -10.65 -16.80
C LEU A 100 4.95 -9.87 -15.90
N ALA A 101 4.27 -8.88 -16.45
CA ALA A 101 3.16 -8.19 -15.80
C ALA A 101 1.84 -8.71 -16.37
N ILE A 102 0.92 -9.07 -15.48
CA ILE A 102 -0.46 -9.44 -15.82
C ILE A 102 -1.36 -8.45 -15.11
N VAL A 103 -2.20 -7.74 -15.86
CA VAL A 103 -3.14 -6.75 -15.35
C VAL A 103 -4.55 -7.18 -15.74
N LEU A 104 -5.46 -7.20 -14.76
CA LEU A 104 -6.88 -7.37 -14.99
C LEU A 104 -7.57 -6.00 -14.93
N GLN A 105 -8.40 -5.72 -15.92
CA GLN A 105 -9.15 -4.48 -16.07
C GLN A 105 -10.64 -4.82 -16.21
N TRP A 106 -11.48 -4.10 -15.49
CA TRP A 106 -12.94 -4.20 -15.60
C TRP A 106 -13.55 -2.83 -15.30
N ILE A 107 -14.78 -2.64 -15.74
CA ILE A 107 -15.57 -1.49 -15.34
C ILE A 107 -16.46 -1.91 -14.18
N ASN A 108 -16.40 -1.18 -13.06
CA ASN A 108 -17.24 -1.48 -11.91
C ASN A 108 -18.67 -0.99 -12.17
N PRO A 109 -19.67 -1.89 -12.31
CA PRO A 109 -21.04 -1.50 -12.60
C PRO A 109 -21.69 -0.71 -11.46
N ASN A 110 -21.17 -0.81 -10.23
CA ASN A 110 -21.72 -0.14 -9.05
C ASN A 110 -21.25 1.32 -8.88
N ASN A 111 -20.30 1.78 -9.70
CA ASN A 111 -19.79 3.17 -9.66
C ASN A 111 -20.42 4.07 -10.74
N TYR A 112 -21.44 3.58 -11.46
CA TYR A 112 -22.28 4.42 -12.32
C TYR A 112 -23.34 5.12 -11.48
N VAL A 113 -23.01 6.32 -10.99
CA VAL A 113 -24.02 7.30 -10.58
C VAL A 113 -24.42 8.06 -11.84
N PHE A 114 -25.58 7.75 -12.41
CA PHE A 114 -26.29 8.64 -13.34
C PHE A 114 -27.29 9.49 -12.55
#